data_AF-A0A4Z0ELM4-F1
#
_entry.id   AF-A0A4Z0ELM4-F1
#
_cell.length_a   1.000
_cell.length_b   1.000
_cell.length_c   1.000
_cell.angle_alpha   90.00
_cell.angle_beta   90.00
_cell.angle_gamma   90.00
#
_symmetry.space_group_name_H-M   'P 1'
#
loop_
_entity.id
_entity.type
_entity.pdbx_description
1 polymer ?
#
loop_
_entity_poly.entity_id
_entity_poly.type
_entity_poly.pdbx_seq_one_letter_code
_entity_poly.pdbx_strand_id
1 'polypeptide(L)'
;MRPRSFFQYVIGSFVELAPGTSMQRVIWRGKQLVPSITGRQPYEVPVYRLDNEHWDCYYEHELRPALRRDDSPPGHNGSGSEGKNQ
;
A
#
# COMPACT_ATOMS: atom_id res chain seq x y z
N MET A 1 19.99 6.83 -14.75
CA MET A 1 18.70 6.46 -14.12
C MET A 1 17.86 7.72 -13.98
N ARG A 2 16.68 7.80 -14.63
CA ARG A 2 15.76 8.93 -14.44
C ARG A 2 15.08 8.78 -13.07
N PRO A 3 14.96 9.84 -12.26
CA PRO A 3 14.19 9.78 -11.02
C PRO A 3 12.75 9.42 -11.40
N ARG A 4 12.23 8.32 -10.84
CA ARG A 4 10.84 7.93 -11.05
C ARG A 4 9.97 8.92 -10.29
N SER A 5 9.41 9.90 -11.00
CA SER A 5 8.48 10.90 -10.46
C SER A 5 7.06 10.39 -10.23
N PHE A 6 6.89 9.08 -10.02
CA PHE A 6 5.57 8.48 -9.87
C PHE A 6 5.40 7.98 -8.45
N PHE A 7 4.33 8.45 -7.80
CA PHE A 7 3.84 7.90 -6.56
C PHE A 7 3.39 6.46 -6.81
N GLN A 8 3.94 5.48 -6.09
CA GLN A 8 3.48 4.10 -6.14
C GLN A 8 2.05 3.95 -5.61
N TYR A 9 1.68 4.70 -4.58
CA TYR A 9 0.36 4.63 -3.96
C TYR A 9 -0.49 5.87 -4.28
N VAL A 10 -1.79 5.66 -4.50
CA VAL A 10 -2.75 6.75 -4.74
C VAL A 10 -3.60 7.00 -3.50
N ILE A 11 -4.19 8.20 -3.38
CA ILE A 11 -5.14 8.49 -2.32
C ILE A 11 -6.30 7.49 -2.42
N GLY A 12 -6.64 6.84 -1.32
CA GLY A 12 -7.63 5.75 -1.26
C GLY A 12 -7.04 4.34 -1.36
N SER A 13 -5.77 4.17 -1.71
CA SER A 13 -5.09 2.87 -1.63
C SER A 13 -4.96 2.40 -0.18
N PHE A 14 -4.92 1.08 0.01
CA PHE A 14 -4.64 0.46 1.32
C PHE A 14 -3.20 -0.05 1.36
N VAL A 15 -2.52 0.25 2.46
CA VAL A 15 -1.13 -0.12 2.72
C VAL A 15 -0.94 -0.66 4.13
N GLU A 16 0.15 -1.37 4.35
CA GLU A 16 0.60 -1.85 5.64
C GLU A 16 1.97 -1.24 5.98
N LEU A 17 2.20 -0.90 7.26
CA LEU A 17 3.49 -0.40 7.74
C LEU A 17 4.48 -1.54 8.01
N ALA A 18 3.96 -2.70 8.42
CA ALA A 18 4.73 -3.94 8.52
C ALA A 18 3.84 -5.15 8.17
N PRO A 19 4.43 -6.29 7.77
CA PRO A 19 3.65 -7.48 7.42
C PRO A 19 2.69 -7.90 8.55
N GLY A 20 1.40 -8.01 8.24
CA GLY A 20 0.38 -8.43 9.21
C GLY A 20 -0.07 -7.32 10.18
N THR A 21 0.32 -6.06 9.96
CA THR A 21 -0.24 -4.92 10.67
C THR A 21 -1.60 -4.51 10.10
N SER A 22 -2.33 -3.69 10.85
CA SER A 22 -3.61 -3.13 10.39
C SER A 22 -3.43 -2.35 9.10
N MET A 23 -4.24 -2.70 8.09
CA MET A 23 -4.29 -1.97 6.83
C MET A 23 -4.74 -0.52 7.06
N GLN A 24 -3.97 0.42 6.52
CA GLN A 24 -4.26 1.85 6.59
C GLN A 24 -4.56 2.40 5.21
N ARG A 25 -5.48 3.36 5.14
CA ARG A 25 -5.81 4.03 3.88
C ARG A 25 -4.88 5.21 3.66
N VAL A 26 -4.37 5.40 2.44
CA VAL A 26 -3.64 6.61 2.08
C VAL A 26 -4.63 7.78 1.93
N ILE A 27 -4.44 8.86 2.67
CA ILE A 27 -5.31 10.05 2.65
C ILE A 27 -4.65 11.26 1.99
N TRP A 28 -3.32 11.27 1.92
CA TRP A 28 -2.56 12.35 1.29
C TRP A 28 -1.23 11.84 0.76
N ARG A 29 -0.70 12.54 -0.25
CA ARG A 29 0.62 12.28 -0.82
C ARG A 29 1.30 13.60 -1.21
N GLY A 30 2.61 13.63 -1.13
CA GLY A 30 3.40 14.77 -1.54
C GLY A 30 4.88 14.44 -1.70
N LYS A 31 5.70 15.47 -1.90
CA LYS A 31 7.13 15.30 -2.07
C LYS A 31 7.88 15.99 -0.95
N GLN A 32 8.86 15.30 -0.40
CA GLN A 32 9.80 15.86 0.55
C GLN A 32 11.13 16.12 -0.13
N LEU A 33 11.65 17.35 0.00
CA LEU A 33 12.98 17.70 -0.46
C LEU A 33 14.02 17.14 0.53
N VAL A 34 14.86 16.24 0.07
CA VAL A 34 15.97 15.66 0.83
C VAL A 34 17.23 16.47 0.55
N PRO A 35 17.78 17.18 1.55
CA PRO A 35 19.04 17.90 1.39
C PRO A 35 20.20 16.91 1.22
N SER A 36 21.14 17.23 0.33
CA SER A 36 22.34 16.42 0.21
C SER A 36 23.42 16.88 1.17
N ILE A 37 23.94 15.94 1.98
CA ILE A 37 25.01 16.18 2.95
C ILE A 37 26.39 15.93 2.31
N THR A 38 26.45 15.28 1.13
CA THR A 38 27.68 14.80 0.49
C THR A 38 27.98 15.48 -0.85
N GLY A 39 27.39 16.65 -1.10
CA GLY A 39 27.61 17.43 -2.33
C GLY A 39 26.87 16.90 -3.56
N ARG A 40 25.91 15.97 -3.40
CA ARG A 40 24.94 15.66 -4.46
C ARG A 40 23.92 16.80 -4.58
N GLN A 41 23.21 16.86 -5.70
CA GLN A 41 22.08 17.78 -5.80
C GLN A 41 20.96 17.32 -4.85
N PRO A 42 20.25 18.23 -4.16
CA PRO A 42 19.03 17.89 -3.44
C PRO A 42 18.05 17.15 -4.34
N TYR A 43 17.31 16.20 -3.79
CA TYR A 43 16.36 15.41 -4.55
C TYR A 43 15.04 15.30 -3.80
N GLU A 44 13.95 15.15 -4.55
CA GLU A 44 12.63 14.95 -3.99
C GLU A 44 12.33 13.47 -3.83
N VAL A 45 11.68 13.08 -2.73
CA VAL A 45 11.15 11.73 -2.52
C VAL A 45 9.64 11.75 -2.28
N PRO A 46 8.89 10.75 -2.79
CA PRO A 46 7.48 10.59 -2.45
C PRO A 46 7.30 10.28 -0.95
N VAL A 47 6.34 10.97 -0.34
CA VAL A 47 5.86 10.72 1.02
C VAL A 47 4.35 10.64 1.03
N TYR A 48 3.84 9.87 2.00
CA TYR A 48 2.43 9.53 2.13
C TYR A 48 1.96 9.77 3.54
N ARG A 49 0.69 10.11 3.69
CA ARG A 49 0.03 10.14 4.98
C ARG A 49 -1.14 9.18 4.99
N LEU A 50 -1.27 8.49 6.12
CA LEU A 50 -2.23 7.42 6.32
C LEU A 50 -3.40 7.93 7.16
N ASP A 51 -4.55 7.27 7.01
CA ASP A 51 -5.74 7.42 7.85
C ASP A 51 -5.53 6.69 9.18
N ASN A 52 -4.45 7.06 9.88
CA ASN A 52 -4.17 6.60 11.23
C ASN A 52 -4.30 7.79 12.18
N GLU A 53 -4.33 7.51 13.49
CA GLU A 53 -4.41 8.56 14.52
C GLU A 53 -3.12 9.40 14.61
N HIS A 54 -2.12 9.09 13.78
CA HIS A 54 -0.83 9.76 13.74
C HIS A 54 -0.79 10.85 12.66
N TRP A 55 0.05 11.87 12.89
CA TRP A 55 0.25 12.97 11.94
C TRP A 55 1.54 12.82 11.13
N ASP A 56 2.16 11.64 11.17
CA ASP A 56 3.42 11.35 10.51
C ASP A 56 3.28 11.17 9.00
N CYS A 57 4.37 11.45 8.29
CA CYS A 57 4.53 11.12 6.89
C CYS A 57 5.45 9.91 6.74
N TYR A 58 5.07 8.99 5.87
CA TYR A 58 5.81 7.75 5.62
C TYR A 58 6.42 7.78 4.22
N TYR A 59 7.64 7.30 4.10
CA TYR A 59 8.29 7.10 2.81
C TYR A 59 7.76 5.86 2.10
N GLU A 60 7.91 5.84 0.78
CA GLU A 60 7.43 4.72 -0.05
C GLU A 60 7.96 3.35 0.38
N HIS A 61 9.22 3.28 0.82
CA HIS A 61 9.87 2.03 1.23
C HIS A 61 9.41 1.50 2.60
N GLU A 62 8.72 2.32 3.39
CA GLU A 62 8.12 1.94 4.67
C GLU A 62 6.73 1.34 4.48
N LEU A 63 6.15 1.50 3.28
CA LEU A 63 4.80 1.07 2.97
C LEU A 63 4.80 -0.18 2.10
N ARG A 64 3.86 -1.07 2.39
CA ARG A 64 3.62 -2.27 1.61
C ARG A 64 2.19 -2.24 1.06
N PRO A 65 1.94 -2.73 -0.16
CA PRO A 65 0.58 -2.86 -0.66
C PRO A 65 -0.18 -3.85 0.23
N ALA A 66 -1.34 -3.42 0.73
CA ALA A 66 -2.25 -4.33 1.41
C ALA A 66 -3.01 -5.12 0.34
N LEU A 67 -2.79 -6.43 0.24
CA LEU A 67 -3.66 -7.28 -0.56
C LEU A 67 -5.03 -7.30 0.10
N ARG A 68 -6.06 -6.79 -0.58
CA ARG A 68 -7.43 -7.02 -0.13
C ARG A 68 -7.68 -8.52 -0.17
N ARG A 69 -8.04 -9.10 0.99
CA ARG A 69 -8.43 -10.53 1.09
C ARG A 69 -9.62 -10.91 0.19
N ASP A 70 -10.29 -9.93 -0.40
CA ASP A 70 -11.40 -10.10 -1.34
C ASP A 70 -10.97 -10.46 -2.77
N ASP A 71 -9.67 -10.61 -3.07
CA ASP A 71 -9.22 -11.21 -4.34
C ASP A 71 -9.16 -12.75 -4.27
N SER A 72 -9.91 -13.34 -3.33
CA SER A 72 -10.19 -14.78 -3.38
C SER A 72 -11.26 -14.98 -4.47
N PRO A 73 -11.02 -15.79 -5.52
CA PRO A 73 -12.06 -16.08 -6.50
C PRO A 73 -13.28 -16.63 -5.76
N PRO A 74 -14.52 -16.21 -6.11
CA PRO A 74 -15.70 -16.72 -5.43
C PRO A 74 -15.69 -18.24 -5.56
N GLY A 75 -15.62 -18.90 -4.41
CA GLY A 75 -15.71 -20.36 -4.32
C GLY A 75 -16.94 -20.82 -5.08
N HIS A 76 -16.72 -21.69 -6.04
CA HIS A 76 -17.78 -22.37 -6.78
C HIS A 76 -18.49 -23.34 -5.82
N ASN A 77 -19.38 -22.81 -4.98
CA ASN A 77 -20.34 -23.60 -4.21
C ASN A 77 -21.41 -24.14 -5.17
N GLY A 78 -21.07 -25.22 -5.87
CA GLY A 78 -22.05 -26.10 -6.51
C GLY A 78 -22.56 -27.12 -5.50
N SER A 79 -23.65 -26.78 -4.81
CA SER A 79 -24.50 -27.77 -4.14
C SER A 79 -24.95 -28.83 -5.13
N GLY A 80 -24.71 -30.09 -4.80
CA GLY A 80 -25.20 -31.25 -5.52
C GLY A 80 -25.22 -32.44 -4.58
N SER A 81 -26.13 -32.41 -3.62
CA SER A 81 -26.49 -33.57 -2.81
C SER A 81 -27.17 -34.61 -3.69
N GLU A 82 -26.54 -35.77 -3.91
CA GLU A 82 -27.28 -36.98 -4.24
C GLU A 82 -26.60 -38.19 -3.59
N GLY A 83 -27.15 -38.58 -2.44
CA GLY A 83 -26.97 -39.93 -1.94
C GLY A 83 -28.10 -40.80 -2.48
N LYS A 84 -27.78 -41.97 -3.02
CA LYS A 84 -28.31 -43.27 -2.56
C LYS A 84 -27.82 -44.42 -3.43
N ASN A 85 -27.37 -45.45 -2.72
CA ASN A 85 -27.36 -46.87 -3.11
C ASN A 85 -28.51 -47.27 -4.04
N GLN A 86 -28.18 -47.95 -5.15
CA GLN A 86 -28.56 -49.35 -5.39
C GLN A 86 -27.77 -49.93 -6.56
#